data_AF-A0A2V7U7Y4-F1
#
_entry.id   AF-A0A2V7U7Y4-F1
#
_cell.length_a   1.000
_cell.length_b   1.000
_cell.length_c   1.000
_cell.angle_alpha   90.00
_cell.angle_beta   90.00
_cell.angle_gamma   90.00
#
_symmetry.space_group_name_H-M   'P 1'
#
loop_
_entity.id
_entity.type
_entity.pdbx_description
1 polymer ?
#
loop_
_entity_poly.entity_id
_entity_poly.type
_entity_poly.pdbx_seq_one_letter_code
_entity_poly.pdbx_strand_id
1 'polypeptide(L)'
;MDSPQPAGTTALFGLTGLSADPPERVPVRMRSAGVTQSAWRMPVRCDQGQGAILLVESGAESYRRGEGLFLGWTQETLASLYDALLPKTSEAPQEPLQLG
;
A
#
# COMPACT_ATOMS: atom_id res chain seq x y z
N MET A 1 12.48 -33.20 18.12
CA MET A 1 11.36 -32.27 18.40
C MET A 1 11.27 -31.33 17.23
N ASP A 2 10.34 -31.62 16.33
CA ASP A 2 10.02 -30.80 15.16
C ASP A 2 9.41 -29.49 15.65
N SER A 3 10.09 -28.37 15.41
CA SER A 3 9.57 -27.05 15.76
C SER A 3 8.63 -26.61 14.63
N PRO A 4 7.41 -26.15 14.91
CA PRO A 4 6.53 -25.63 13.87
C PRO A 4 7.15 -24.37 13.28
N GLN A 5 7.57 -24.46 12.02
CA GLN A 5 8.01 -23.32 11.22
C GLN A 5 6.84 -22.32 11.14
N PRO A 6 6.99 -21.07 11.62
CA PRO A 6 5.91 -20.09 11.51
C PRO A 6 5.64 -19.83 10.03
N ALA A 7 4.37 -19.97 9.66
CA ALA A 7 3.88 -19.76 8.32
C ALA A 7 4.34 -18.40 7.78
N GLY A 8 5.11 -18.44 6.69
CA GLY A 8 5.23 -17.38 5.69
C GLY A 8 5.46 -15.97 6.19
N THR A 9 6.59 -15.68 6.85
CA THR A 9 7.15 -14.32 6.74
C THR A 9 7.75 -14.19 5.35
N THR A 10 6.91 -13.87 4.36
CA THR A 10 7.40 -13.50 3.04
C THR A 10 8.19 -12.20 3.20
N ALA A 11 9.52 -12.32 3.26
CA ALA A 11 10.39 -11.16 3.30
C ALA A 11 10.25 -10.41 1.97
N LEU A 12 9.51 -9.30 1.95
CA LEU A 12 9.34 -8.48 0.76
C LEU A 12 10.33 -7.32 0.81
N PHE A 13 11.19 -7.19 -0.20
CA PHE A 13 12.26 -6.18 -0.22
C PHE A 13 13.20 -6.20 1.01
N GLY A 14 13.38 -7.39 1.61
CA GLY A 14 14.18 -7.55 2.83
C GLY A 14 13.47 -7.10 4.11
N LEU A 15 12.19 -6.74 4.05
CA LEU A 15 11.37 -6.40 5.21
C LEU A 15 10.74 -7.65 5.81
N THR A 16 10.76 -7.75 7.13
CA THR A 16 10.21 -8.89 7.89
C THR A 16 9.14 -8.39 8.86
N GLY A 17 8.22 -9.27 9.25
CA GLY A 17 7.13 -8.87 10.16
C GLY A 17 6.17 -7.84 9.55
N LEU A 18 6.02 -7.84 8.22
CA LEU A 18 5.17 -6.87 7.50
C LEU A 18 3.70 -7.00 7.91
N SER A 19 3.12 -5.88 8.33
CA SER A 19 1.69 -5.73 8.59
C SER A 19 1.24 -4.36 8.13
N ALA A 20 0.05 -4.29 7.53
CA ALA A 20 -0.56 -3.04 7.08
C ALA A 20 -1.95 -2.86 7.67
N ASP A 21 -2.26 -1.64 8.07
CA ASP A 21 -3.64 -1.24 8.38
C ASP A 21 -4.38 -0.96 7.06
N PRO A 22 -5.72 -1.13 6.99
CA PRO A 22 -6.50 -0.79 5.81
C PRO A 22 -6.23 0.66 5.34
N PRO A 23 -6.16 0.91 4.02
CA PRO A 23 -5.95 2.27 3.52
C PRO A 23 -7.05 3.23 3.97
N GLU A 24 -6.66 4.35 4.57
CA GLU A 24 -7.56 5.43 5.00
C GLU A 24 -7.53 6.59 4.01
N ARG A 25 -8.68 7.25 3.80
CA ARG A 25 -8.77 8.42 2.91
C ARG A 25 -8.26 9.67 3.62
N VAL A 26 -7.25 10.33 3.07
CA VAL A 26 -6.63 11.52 3.67
C VAL A 26 -6.47 12.67 2.67
N PRO A 27 -6.61 13.93 3.11
CA PRO A 27 -6.23 15.08 2.30
C PRO A 27 -4.71 15.25 2.29
N VAL A 28 -4.12 15.46 1.11
CA VAL A 28 -2.68 15.72 0.94
C VAL A 28 -2.49 17.04 0.23
N ARG A 29 -1.77 17.95 0.88
CA ARG A 29 -1.39 19.24 0.28
C ARG A 29 0.00 19.12 -0.33
N MET A 30 0.08 19.20 -1.65
CA MET A 30 1.37 19.33 -2.33
C MET A 30 1.80 20.78 -2.32
N ARG A 31 3.03 21.05 -1.89
CA ARG A 31 3.60 22.40 -1.91
C ARG A 31 3.63 23.00 -3.33
N SER A 32 3.77 22.18 -4.36
CA SER A 32 3.87 22.59 -5.76
C SER A 32 2.52 22.84 -6.44
N ALA A 33 1.43 22.23 -5.98
CA ALA A 33 0.18 22.18 -6.75
C ALA A 33 -0.85 23.26 -6.36
N GLY A 34 -0.66 23.97 -5.25
CA GLY A 34 -1.64 24.97 -4.74
C GLY A 34 -3.00 24.40 -4.31
N VAL A 35 -3.29 23.13 -4.61
CA VAL A 35 -4.55 22.43 -4.33
C VAL A 35 -4.35 21.30 -3.32
N THR A 36 -5.40 21.02 -2.54
CA THR A 36 -5.50 19.82 -1.70
C THR A 36 -5.97 18.66 -2.57
N GLN A 37 -5.15 17.62 -2.68
CA GLN A 37 -5.50 16.38 -3.36
C GLN A 37 -6.00 15.36 -2.35
N SER A 38 -6.68 14.34 -2.84
CA SER A 38 -7.04 13.20 -2.02
C SER A 38 -6.02 12.09 -2.20
N ALA A 39 -5.74 11.36 -1.13
CA ALA A 39 -4.91 10.18 -1.18
C ALA A 39 -5.48 9.06 -0.32
N TRP A 40 -5.11 7.83 -0.64
CA TRP A 40 -5.25 6.69 0.26
C TRP A 40 -3.94 6.49 0.99
N ARG A 41 -3.95 6.53 2.31
CA ARG A 41 -2.77 6.29 3.15
C ARG A 41 -2.86 4.91 3.75
N MET A 42 -1.88 4.07 3.47
CA MET A 42 -1.75 2.74 4.06
C MET A 42 -0.60 2.73 5.06
N PRO A 43 -0.88 2.75 6.39
CA PRO A 43 0.14 2.57 7.41
C PRO A 43 0.74 1.16 7.30
N VAL A 44 2.07 1.07 7.36
CA VAL A 44 2.79 -0.21 7.30
C VAL A 44 3.80 -0.27 8.45
N ARG A 45 3.83 -1.42 9.13
CA ARG A 45 4.77 -1.75 10.21
C ARG A 45 5.57 -2.99 9.80
N CYS A 46 6.85 -3.01 10.16
CA CYS A 46 7.74 -4.14 10.00
C CYS A 46 8.81 -4.12 11.10
N ASP A 47 9.62 -5.17 11.19
CA ASP A 47 10.67 -5.26 12.21
C ASP A 47 11.75 -4.17 12.06
N GLN A 48 11.92 -3.65 10.84
CA GLN A 48 12.87 -2.58 10.51
C GLN A 48 12.35 -1.19 10.87
N GLY A 49 11.05 -1.05 11.15
CA GLY A 49 10.43 0.21 11.53
C GLY A 49 9.02 0.39 10.98
N GLN A 50 8.58 1.64 10.92
CA GLN A 50 7.23 2.00 10.51
C GLN A 50 7.23 3.12 9.46
N GLY A 51 6.21 3.11 8.62
CA GLY A 51 5.99 4.12 7.61
C GLY A 51 4.58 4.07 7.07
N ALA A 52 4.36 4.73 5.94
CA ALA A 52 3.12 4.60 5.19
C ALA A 52 3.39 4.70 3.69
N ILE A 53 2.49 4.14 2.90
CA ILE A 53 2.46 4.35 1.46
C ILE A 53 1.18 5.11 1.12
N LEU A 54 1.32 6.24 0.47
CA LEU A 54 0.20 7.06 0.01
C LEU A 54 -0.01 6.82 -1.48
N LEU A 55 -1.20 6.42 -1.89
CA LEU A 55 -1.65 6.50 -3.27
C LEU A 55 -2.33 7.86 -3.46
N VAL A 56 -1.64 8.80 -4.10
CA VAL A 56 -2.14 10.15 -4.32
C VAL A 56 -2.82 10.24 -5.67
N GLU A 57 -4.05 10.76 -5.68
CA GLU A 57 -4.85 10.93 -6.89
C GLU A 57 -4.76 12.38 -7.38
N SER A 58 -4.24 12.55 -8.60
CA SER A 58 -4.01 13.83 -9.25
C SER A 58 -4.73 13.86 -10.61
N GLY A 59 -6.03 14.15 -10.60
CA GLY A 59 -6.85 14.15 -11.81
C GLY A 59 -7.00 12.74 -12.39
N ALA A 60 -6.55 12.54 -13.63
CA ALA A 60 -6.58 11.23 -14.30
C ALA A 60 -5.37 10.33 -13.93
N GLU A 61 -4.37 10.88 -13.25
CA GLU A 61 -3.16 10.15 -12.88
C GLU A 61 -3.15 9.86 -11.38
N SER A 62 -2.44 8.79 -11.00
CA SER A 62 -2.13 8.51 -9.61
C SER A 62 -0.68 8.09 -9.46
N TYR A 63 -0.09 8.42 -8.33
CA TYR A 63 1.28 8.03 -8.01
C TYR A 63 1.40 7.65 -6.54
N ARG A 64 2.38 6.82 -6.22
CA ARG A 64 2.64 6.41 -4.83
C ARG A 64 3.70 7.27 -4.18
N ARG A 65 3.57 7.53 -2.89
CA ARG A 65 4.58 8.24 -2.09
C ARG A 65 4.83 7.48 -0.81
N GLY A 66 6.10 7.20 -0.53
CA GLY A 66 6.51 6.64 0.75
C GLY A 66 6.66 7.71 1.84
N GLU A 67 6.29 7.33 3.06
CA GLU A 67 6.51 8.05 4.30
C GLU A 67 7.31 7.17 5.28
N GLY A 68 8.11 7.80 6.14
CA GLY A 68 8.94 7.10 7.13
C GLY A 68 9.96 6.19 6.46
N LEU A 69 9.93 4.89 6.80
CA LEU A 69 10.82 3.87 6.26
C LEU A 69 10.86 3.82 4.71
N PHE A 70 9.75 4.19 4.06
CA PHE A 70 9.61 4.11 2.60
C PHE A 70 9.97 5.41 1.86
N LEU A 71 10.44 6.44 2.59
CA LEU A 71 10.81 7.71 1.97
C LEU A 71 11.94 7.50 0.95
N GLY A 72 11.77 8.03 -0.26
CA GLY A 72 12.77 7.93 -1.34
C GLY A 72 12.74 6.62 -2.12
N TRP A 73 11.85 5.69 -1.79
CA TRP A 73 11.64 4.48 -2.58
C TRP A 73 11.06 4.81 -3.96
N THR A 74 11.36 3.98 -4.96
CA THR A 74 10.88 4.18 -6.33
C THR A 74 9.38 3.90 -6.43
N GLN A 75 8.73 4.45 -7.47
CA GLN A 75 7.30 4.19 -7.74
C GLN A 75 7.01 2.70 -7.89
N GLU A 76 7.88 1.96 -8.56
CA GLU A 76 7.72 0.54 -8.85
C GLU A 76 7.76 -0.29 -7.56
N THR A 77 8.73 -0.01 -6.67
CA THR A 77 8.84 -0.69 -5.38
C THR A 77 7.66 -0.37 -4.48
N LEU A 78 7.24 0.90 -4.43
CA LEU A 78 6.07 1.31 -3.66
C LEU A 78 4.78 0.69 -4.20
N ALA A 79 4.60 0.61 -5.51
CA ALA A 79 3.44 -0.05 -6.13
C ALA A 79 3.40 -1.54 -5.76
N SER A 80 4.53 -2.23 -5.92
CA SER A 80 4.64 -3.66 -5.62
C SER A 80 4.36 -3.97 -4.14
N LEU A 81 4.90 -3.16 -3.23
CA LEU A 81 4.64 -3.29 -1.79
C LEU A 81 3.19 -2.95 -1.45
N TYR A 82 2.62 -1.91 -2.06
CA TYR A 82 1.23 -1.51 -1.84
C TYR A 82 0.28 -2.63 -2.25
N ASP A 83 0.43 -3.14 -3.46
CA ASP A 83 -0.45 -4.16 -4.04
C ASP A 83 -0.31 -5.51 -3.30
N ALA A 84 0.88 -5.84 -2.79
CA ALA A 84 1.11 -7.04 -1.98
C ALA A 84 0.46 -6.97 -0.59
N LEU A 85 0.30 -5.76 -0.04
CA LEU A 85 -0.25 -5.51 1.30
C LEU A 85 -1.75 -5.17 1.28
N LEU A 86 -2.30 -4.84 0.12
CA LEU A 86 -3.75 -4.68 0.00
C LEU A 86 -4.43 -5.96 0.49
N PRO A 87 -5.49 -5.83 1.32
CA PRO A 87 -6.26 -7.00 1.71
C PRO A 87 -6.70 -7.69 0.43
N LYS A 88 -6.32 -8.97 0.28
CA LYS A 88 -6.81 -9.80 -0.82
C LYS A 88 -8.32 -9.89 -0.65
N THR A 89 -9.03 -8.97 -1.29
CA THR A 89 -10.45 -9.11 -1.51
C THR A 89 -10.55 -10.37 -2.34
N SER A 90 -10.91 -11.47 -1.68
CA SER A 90 -11.36 -12.67 -2.34
C SER A 90 -12.37 -12.21 -3.37
N GLU A 91 -12.01 -12.35 -4.65
CA GLU A 91 -12.88 -12.30 -5.81
C GLU A 91 -14.06 -11.33 -5.67
N ALA A 92 -13.95 -10.12 -6.22
CA ALA A 92 -15.17 -9.46 -6.65
C ALA A 92 -15.90 -10.46 -7.56
N PRO A 93 -17.12 -10.93 -7.24
CA PRO A 93 -17.90 -11.66 -8.21
C PRO A 93 -18.05 -10.70 -9.38
N GLN A 94 -17.39 -11.01 -10.50
CA GLN A 94 -17.73 -10.39 -11.76
C GLN A 94 -19.14 -10.90 -12.06
N GLU A 95 -20.17 -10.22 -11.55
CA GLU A 95 -21.53 -10.49 -11.99
C GLU A 95 -21.55 -10.23 -13.51
N PRO A 96 -21.76 -11.27 -14.33
CA PRO A 96 -21.72 -11.09 -15.76
C PRO A 96 -22.87 -10.19 -16.17
N LEU A 97 -22.51 -9.13 -16.88
CA LEU A 97 -23.37 -8.23 -17.64
C LEU A 97 -24.47 -9.03 -18.38
N GLN A 98 -25.69 -9.08 -17.83
CA GLN A 98 -26.85 -9.50 -18.62
C GLN A 98 -27.45 -8.26 -19.28
N LEU A 99 -27.17 -8.13 -20.57
CA LEU A 99 -27.88 -7.25 -21.51
C LEU A 99 -29.30 -7.80 -21.69
N GLY A 100 -30.30 -6.98 -21.40
CA GLY A 100 -31.71 -7.20 -21.75
C GLY A 100 -32.13 -6.34 -22.93
#